data_AF-A0A0S7EKL0-F1
#
_entry.id   AF-A0A0S7EKL0-F1
#
_cell.length_a   1.000
_cell.length_b   1.000
_cell.length_c   1.000
_cell.angle_alpha   90.00
_cell.angle_beta   90.00
_cell.angle_gamma   90.00
#
_symmetry.space_group_name_H-M   'P 1'
#
loop_
_entity.id
_entity.type
_entity.pdbx_description
1 polymer ?
#
loop_
_entity_poly.entity_id
_entity_poly.type
_entity_poly.pdbx_seq_one_letter_code
_entity_poly.pdbx_strand_id
1 'polypeptide(L)'
;RACGVLETIRISAQSYPSRWTYIEFYSRYSILMSHEEADLNDKKQTCKNVLQRLIQDSNQYKFGRTKIFFRAGQVAYLEKLRLDRLRGACVTIQKHVRGWSRRRKYLRIREA
;
A
#
# COMPACT_ATOMS: atom_id res chain seq x y z
N ARG A 1 -10.19 31.54 24.68
CA ARG A 1 -9.24 30.42 24.47
C ARG A 1 -9.99 29.31 23.73
N ALA A 2 -9.68 29.09 22.46
CA ALA A 2 -10.47 28.25 21.56
C ALA A 2 -10.29 26.75 21.89
N CYS A 3 -11.34 26.17 22.47
CA CYS A 3 -11.82 24.78 22.37
C CYS A 3 -10.87 23.56 22.55
N GLY A 4 -9.60 23.70 22.94
CA GLY A 4 -8.73 22.55 23.30
C GLY A 4 -8.44 21.56 22.16
N VAL A 5 -8.95 21.81 20.95
CA VAL A 5 -8.87 20.91 19.78
C VAL A 5 -7.42 20.58 19.44
N LEU A 6 -6.51 21.57 19.50
CA LEU A 6 -5.09 21.35 19.23
C LEU A 6 -4.44 20.41 20.26
N GLU A 7 -4.88 20.46 21.51
CA GLU A 7 -4.37 19.60 22.58
C GLU A 7 -4.88 18.16 22.41
N THR A 8 -6.14 17.99 22.02
CA THR A 8 -6.71 16.67 21.67
C THR A 8 -6.00 16.06 20.45
N ILE A 9 -5.69 16.87 19.44
CA ILE A 9 -4.90 16.44 18.27
C ILE A 9 -3.48 16.07 18.69
N ARG A 10 -2.83 16.86 19.54
CA ARG A 10 -1.47 16.60 20.04
C ARG A 10 -1.38 15.28 20.80
N ILE A 11 -2.32 15.01 21.71
CA ILE A 11 -2.39 13.75 22.46
C ILE A 11 -2.69 12.58 21.51
N SER A 12 -3.61 12.76 20.56
CA SER A 12 -3.94 11.73 19.57
C SER A 12 -2.78 11.43 18.61
N ALA A 13 -1.96 12.42 18.26
CA ALA A 13 -0.77 12.26 17.41
C ALA A 13 0.37 11.53 18.14
N GLN A 14 0.45 11.66 19.47
CA GLN A 14 1.33 10.85 20.31
C GLN A 14 0.82 9.40 20.47
N SER A 15 -0.41 9.12 20.04
CA SER A 15 -1.04 7.79 20.05
C SER A 15 -0.96 7.07 18.69
N TYR A 16 -1.85 6.09 18.46
CA TYR A 16 -2.05 5.40 17.18
C TYR A 16 -3.42 5.77 16.59
N PRO A 17 -3.55 6.93 15.92
CA PRO A 17 -4.84 7.47 15.49
C PRO A 17 -5.50 6.65 14.38
N SER A 18 -4.71 6.02 13.50
CA SER A 18 -5.24 5.22 12.39
C SER A 18 -5.36 3.74 12.78
N ARG A 19 -6.53 3.16 12.54
CA ARG A 19 -6.85 1.77 12.94
C ARG A 19 -7.49 1.05 11.77
N TRP A 20 -6.93 -0.09 11.40
CA TRP A 20 -7.39 -0.90 10.26
C TRP A 20 -7.61 -2.33 10.72
N THR A 21 -8.67 -3.00 10.28
CA THR A 21 -8.77 -4.45 10.46
C THR A 21 -7.72 -5.14 9.59
N TYR A 22 -7.33 -6.36 9.97
CA TYR A 22 -6.42 -7.18 9.15
C TYR A 22 -6.99 -7.42 7.74
N ILE A 23 -8.31 -7.57 7.61
CA ILE A 23 -8.98 -7.80 6.33
C ILE A 23 -8.90 -6.55 5.44
N GLU A 24 -9.20 -5.37 5.98
CA GLU A 24 -9.10 -4.11 5.23
C GLU A 24 -7.67 -3.83 4.78
N PHE A 25 -6.69 -4.03 5.67
CA PHE A 25 -5.28 -3.86 5.33
C PHE A 25 -4.86 -4.83 4.23
N TYR A 26 -5.18 -6.11 4.38
CA TYR A 26 -4.85 -7.13 3.41
C TYR A 26 -5.45 -6.81 2.03
N SER A 27 -6.75 -6.49 1.98
CA SER A 27 -7.45 -6.16 0.74
C SER A 27 -6.82 -4.96 0.03
N ARG A 28 -6.48 -3.90 0.77
CA ARG A 28 -5.96 -2.65 0.20
C ARG A 28 -4.51 -2.74 -0.25
N TYR A 29 -3.66 -3.43 0.53
CA TYR A 29 -2.21 -3.45 0.34
C TYR A 29 -1.68 -4.79 -0.19
N SER A 30 -2.55 -5.70 -0.63
CA SER A 30 -2.16 -6.97 -1.29
C SER A 30 -1.16 -6.78 -2.43
N ILE A 31 -1.26 -5.67 -3.18
CA ILE A 31 -0.32 -5.32 -4.25
C ILE A 31 1.12 -5.05 -3.79
N LEU A 32 1.32 -4.77 -2.50
CA LEU A 32 2.63 -4.59 -1.89
C LEU A 32 3.23 -5.90 -1.36
N MET A 33 2.47 -7.00 -1.39
CA MET A 33 2.87 -8.32 -0.93
C MET A 33 3.57 -9.08 -2.07
N SER A 34 4.59 -9.87 -1.73
CA SER A 34 5.16 -10.84 -2.66
C SER A 34 4.24 -12.06 -2.79
N HIS A 35 4.43 -12.86 -3.85
CA HIS A 35 3.68 -14.11 -4.02
C HIS A 35 3.92 -15.11 -2.88
N GLU A 36 5.12 -15.11 -2.30
CA GLU A 36 5.49 -15.97 -1.16
C GLU A 36 4.85 -15.51 0.15
N GLU A 37 4.65 -14.20 0.33
CA GLU A 37 4.00 -13.64 1.51
C GLU A 37 2.47 -13.74 1.46
N ALA A 38 1.88 -13.78 0.27
CA ALA A 38 0.44 -13.70 0.07
C ALA A 38 -0.28 -15.04 0.37
N ASP A 39 -0.22 -15.49 1.62
CA ASP A 39 -1.06 -16.59 2.10
C ASP A 39 -2.51 -16.10 2.31
N LEU A 40 -3.46 -16.87 1.77
CA LEU A 40 -4.91 -16.62 1.89
C LEU A 40 -5.49 -17.17 3.20
N ASN A 41 -4.84 -18.16 3.80
CA ASN A 41 -5.32 -18.85 5.00
C ASN A 41 -5.02 -18.06 6.28
N ASP A 42 -3.83 -17.47 6.41
CA ASP A 42 -3.48 -16.60 7.54
C ASP A 42 -3.22 -15.15 7.14
N LYS A 43 -4.29 -14.43 6.80
CA LYS A 43 -4.23 -12.99 6.49
C LYS A 43 -3.60 -12.17 7.60
N LYS A 44 -3.78 -12.57 8.87
CA LYS A 44 -3.25 -11.83 10.02
C LYS A 44 -1.73 -11.94 10.06
N GLN A 45 -1.19 -13.15 9.91
CA GLN A 45 0.24 -13.36 9.87
C GLN A 45 0.88 -12.74 8.63
N THR A 46 0.23 -12.83 7.47
CA THR A 46 0.64 -12.12 6.24
C THR A 46 0.78 -10.62 6.48
N CYS A 47 -0.23 -9.98 7.10
CA CYS A 47 -0.16 -8.55 7.42
C CYS A 47 1.03 -8.22 8.34
N LYS A 48 1.36 -9.09 9.29
CA LYS A 48 2.50 -8.87 10.20
C LYS A 48 3.83 -8.90 9.46
N ASN A 49 4.05 -9.95 8.66
CA ASN A 49 5.28 -10.13 7.90
C ASN A 49 5.50 -8.95 6.94
N VAL A 50 4.46 -8.59 6.19
CA VAL A 50 4.48 -7.47 5.24
C VAL A 50 4.81 -6.15 5.96
N LEU A 51 4.18 -5.88 7.12
CA LEU A 51 4.45 -4.64 7.86
C LEU A 51 5.86 -4.57 8.43
N GLN A 52 6.38 -5.68 8.96
CA GLN A 52 7.76 -5.75 9.43
C GLN A 52 8.77 -5.48 8.31
N ARG A 53 8.47 -5.90 7.08
CA ARG A 53 9.29 -5.60 5.91
C ARG A 53 9.17 -4.15 5.45
N LEU A 54 7.95 -3.60 5.42
CA LEU A 54 7.69 -2.26 4.89
C LEU A 54 8.07 -1.13 5.85
N ILE A 55 8.00 -1.39 7.17
CA ILE A 55 8.25 -0.41 8.23
C ILE A 55 9.16 -1.05 9.27
N GLN A 56 10.43 -0.66 9.28
CA GLN A 56 11.43 -1.24 10.19
C GLN A 56 11.21 -0.81 11.65
N ASP A 57 10.74 0.42 11.88
CA ASP A 57 10.47 0.91 13.23
C ASP A 57 9.14 0.36 13.77
N SER A 58 9.26 -0.63 14.66
CA SER A 58 8.12 -1.26 15.36
C SER A 58 7.35 -0.34 16.31
N ASN A 59 7.81 0.90 16.56
CA ASN A 59 7.03 1.90 17.30
C ASN A 59 6.03 2.64 16.42
N GLN A 60 6.13 2.55 15.10
CA GLN A 60 5.23 3.18 14.15
C GLN A 60 3.89 2.44 13.99
N TYR A 61 3.82 1.18 14.41
CA TYR A 61 2.59 0.40 14.38
C TYR A 61 2.51 -0.58 15.55
N LYS A 62 1.30 -1.03 15.90
CA LYS A 62 1.07 -2.10 16.89
C LYS A 62 -0.01 -3.05 16.39
N PHE A 63 0.17 -4.33 16.70
CA PHE A 63 -0.79 -5.38 16.38
C PHE A 63 -1.74 -5.60 17.54
N GLY A 64 -3.03 -5.36 17.32
CA GLY A 64 -4.09 -5.75 18.25
C GLY A 64 -4.66 -7.13 17.91
N ARG A 65 -5.70 -7.53 18.66
CA ARG A 65 -6.40 -8.80 18.44
C ARG A 65 -7.00 -8.89 17.03
N THR A 66 -7.74 -7.86 16.62
CA THR A 66 -8.50 -7.79 15.36
C THR A 66 -8.06 -6.66 14.42
N LYS A 67 -7.26 -5.72 14.92
CA LYS A 67 -6.87 -4.49 14.20
C LYS A 67 -5.38 -4.24 14.29
N ILE A 68 -4.88 -3.49 13.31
CA ILE A 68 -3.55 -2.89 13.26
C ILE A 68 -3.70 -1.41 13.56
N PHE A 69 -2.83 -0.90 14.42
CA PHE A 69 -2.81 0.47 14.90
C PHE A 69 -1.57 1.16 14.34
N PHE A 70 -1.73 2.34 13.75
CA PHE A 70 -0.65 3.08 13.09
C PHE A 70 -0.48 4.48 13.70
N ARG A 71 0.77 4.91 13.82
CA ARG A 71 1.10 6.31 14.10
C ARG A 71 0.73 7.19 12.91
N ALA A 72 0.64 8.49 13.17
CA ALA A 72 0.39 9.49 12.14
C ALA A 72 1.43 9.38 11.00
N GLY A 73 0.99 9.57 9.76
CA GLY A 73 1.84 9.51 8.56
C GLY A 73 2.07 8.11 7.99
N GLN A 74 1.95 7.03 8.77
CA GLN A 74 2.27 5.68 8.30
C GLN A 74 1.31 5.17 7.23
N VAL A 75 0.01 5.44 7.37
CA VAL A 75 -0.98 5.09 6.32
C VAL A 75 -0.70 5.86 5.03
N ALA A 76 -0.31 7.14 5.13
CA ALA A 76 0.04 7.94 3.95
C ALA A 76 1.31 7.41 3.25
N TYR A 77 2.31 6.97 4.04
CA TYR A 77 3.50 6.30 3.52
C TYR A 77 3.15 5.01 2.77
N LEU A 78 2.29 4.16 3.33
CA LEU A 78 1.83 2.93 2.68
C LEU A 78 1.05 3.22 1.39
N GLU A 79 0.20 4.24 1.38
CA GLU A 79 -0.51 4.67 0.17
C GLU A 79 0.45 5.17 -0.91
N LYS A 80 1.52 5.89 -0.55
CA LYS A 80 2.56 6.29 -1.50
C LYS A 80 3.21 5.07 -2.15
N LEU A 81 3.65 4.08 -1.37
CA LEU A 81 4.24 2.85 -1.90
C LEU A 81 3.27 2.11 -2.83
N ARG A 82 1.99 2.04 -2.44
CA ARG A 82 0.92 1.44 -3.23
C ARG A 82 0.76 2.14 -4.59
N LEU A 83 0.73 3.46 -4.60
CA LEU A 83 0.63 4.26 -5.81
C LEU A 83 1.85 4.10 -6.72
N ASP A 84 3.06 4.05 -6.15
CA ASP A 84 4.29 3.85 -6.91
C ASP A 84 4.29 2.47 -7.60
N ARG A 85 3.86 1.41 -6.90
CA ARG A 85 3.71 0.06 -7.47
C ARG A 85 2.68 0.03 -8.60
N LEU A 86 1.51 0.64 -8.40
CA LEU A 86 0.46 0.75 -9.42
C LEU A 86 0.96 1.51 -10.65
N ARG A 87 1.68 2.61 -10.45
CA ARG A 87 2.26 3.41 -11.53
C ARG A 87 3.24 2.58 -12.37
N GLY A 88 4.13 1.82 -11.73
CA GLY A 88 5.07 0.94 -12.42
C GLY A 88 4.35 -0.13 -13.27
N ALA A 89 3.29 -0.73 -12.74
CA ALA A 89 2.46 -1.68 -13.47
C ALA A 89 1.75 -1.02 -14.66
N CYS A 90 1.16 0.17 -14.45
CA CYS A 90 0.49 0.93 -15.49
C CYS A 90 1.44 1.29 -16.65
N VAL A 91 2.63 1.81 -16.34
CA VAL A 91 3.66 2.13 -17.35
C VAL A 91 4.07 0.88 -18.13
N THR A 92 4.18 -0.27 -17.45
CA THR A 92 4.50 -1.55 -18.08
C THR A 92 3.40 -1.97 -19.07
N ILE A 93 2.13 -1.86 -18.72
CA ILE A 93 1.03 -2.17 -19.65
C ILE A 93 1.07 -1.19 -20.83
N GLN A 94 1.16 0.11 -20.55
CA GLN A 94 1.17 1.15 -21.58
C GLN A 94 2.31 0.98 -22.59
N LYS A 95 3.54 0.64 -22.15
CA LYS A 95 4.67 0.45 -23.08
C LYS A 95 4.44 -0.72 -24.04
N HIS A 96 3.86 -1.83 -23.56
CA HIS A 96 3.56 -2.98 -24.40
C HIS A 96 2.46 -2.67 -25.42
N VAL A 97 1.38 -2.00 -25.00
CA VAL A 97 0.28 -1.59 -25.90
C VAL A 97 0.80 -0.63 -26.98
N ARG A 98 1.60 0.37 -26.61
CA ARG A 98 2.23 1.31 -27.56
C ARG A 98 3.15 0.57 -28.52
N GLY A 99 4.01 -0.32 -28.03
CA GLY A 99 4.91 -1.12 -28.85
C GLY A 99 4.17 -2.00 -29.86
N TRP A 100 3.14 -2.71 -29.42
CA TRP A 100 2.28 -3.53 -30.28
C TRP A 100 1.60 -2.70 -31.37
N SER A 101 1.02 -1.55 -31.01
CA SER A 101 0.36 -0.65 -31.97
C SER A 101 1.33 -0.14 -33.04
N ARG A 102 2.55 0.28 -32.63
CA ARG A 102 3.60 0.73 -33.56
C ARG A 102 4.06 -0.39 -34.48
N ARG A 103 4.31 -1.60 -33.94
CA ARG A 103 4.70 -2.77 -34.73
C ARG A 103 3.64 -3.12 -35.79
N ARG A 104 2.35 -3.10 -35.41
CA ARG A 104 1.24 -3.33 -36.35
C ARG A 104 1.14 -2.26 -37.43
N LYS A 105 1.44 -1.01 -37.12
CA LYS A 105 1.49 0.06 -38.13
C LYS A 105 2.66 -0.15 -39.10
N TYR A 106 3.84 -0.48 -38.58
CA TYR A 106 5.03 -0.72 -39.40
C TYR A 106 4.85 -1.88 -40.39
N LEU A 107 4.34 -3.02 -39.92
CA LEU A 107 4.12 -4.19 -40.79
C LEU A 107 3.16 -3.89 -41.94
N ARG A 108 2.06 -3.17 -41.68
CA ARG A 108 1.11 -2.73 -42.70
C ARG A 108 1.73 -1.83 -43.77
N ILE A 109 2.66 -0.95 -43.37
CA ILE A 109 3.37 -0.07 -44.32
C ILE A 109 4.36 -0.87 -45.15
N ARG A 110 5.06 -1.85 -44.55
CA ARG A 110 6.06 -2.67 -45.24
C ARG A 110 5.45 -3.64 -46.26
N GLU A 111 4.19 -4.03 -46.06
CA GLU A 111 3.45 -4.94 -46.95
C GLU A 111 2.76 -4.22 -48.12
N ALA A 112 2.73 -2.88 -48.12
CA ALA A 112 2.16 -2.04 -49.16
C ALA A 112 3.24 -1.57 -50.15
#